data_AF-A0A966KZQ9-F1
#
_entry.id   AF-A0A966KZQ9-F1
#
_cell.length_a   1.000
_cell.length_b   1.000
_cell.length_c   1.000
_cell.angle_alpha   90.00
_cell.angle_beta   90.00
_cell.angle_gamma   90.00
#
_symmetry.space_group_name_H-M   'P 1'
#
loop_
_entity.id
_entity.type
_entity.pdbx_description
1 polymer ?
#
loop_
_entity_poly.entity_id
_entity_poly.type
_entity_poly.pdbx_seq_one_letter_code
_entity_poly.pdbx_strand_id
1 'polypeptide(L)'
;MKPTLGYPSRTAAAVALTGEGKSPQEIAELLDVSVNAVSGLISARNTRRPKERDLLALPSDVSEALRPIATKQSIEIRELAVALLRKTIREGGFHDA
;
A
#
# COMPACT_ATOMS: atom_id res chain seq x y z
N MET A 1 31.27 8.76 1.88
CA MET A 1 30.20 7.91 1.34
C MET A 1 28.88 8.32 1.98
N LYS A 2 28.09 9.19 1.33
CA LYS A 2 26.71 9.50 1.74
C LYS A 2 25.84 9.55 0.49
N PRO A 3 25.08 8.48 0.24
CA PRO A 3 23.85 8.68 -0.52
C PRO A 3 22.71 7.78 -0.05
N THR A 4 22.75 7.26 1.18
CA THR A 4 21.61 6.52 1.75
C THR A 4 21.56 6.54 3.28
N LEU A 5 22.42 7.28 4.01
CA LEU A 5 22.40 7.33 5.49
C LEU A 5 22.39 5.96 6.20
N GLY A 6 22.99 4.93 5.59
CA GLY A 6 22.98 3.55 6.11
C GLY A 6 21.76 2.73 5.69
N TYR A 7 20.79 3.32 4.98
CA TYR A 7 19.67 2.61 4.38
C TYR A 7 20.07 1.85 3.11
N PRO A 8 19.33 0.78 2.75
CA PRO A 8 19.65 -0.05 1.58
C PRO A 8 19.46 0.67 0.23
N SER A 9 18.72 1.79 0.20
CA SER A 9 18.55 2.63 -0.99
C SER A 9 18.12 4.05 -0.62
N ARG A 10 18.23 4.99 -1.57
CA ARG A 10 17.73 6.37 -1.42
C ARG A 10 16.22 6.40 -1.18
N THR A 11 15.47 5.52 -1.83
CA THR A 11 14.04 5.37 -1.64
C THR A 11 13.71 4.90 -0.23
N ALA A 12 14.45 3.91 0.29
CA ALA A 12 14.26 3.43 1.65
C ALA A 12 14.56 4.52 2.69
N ALA A 13 15.62 5.30 2.48
CA ALA A 13 15.96 6.43 3.33
C ALA A 13 14.86 7.51 3.32
N ALA A 14 14.45 7.97 2.14
CA ALA A 14 13.41 9.00 2.01
C ALA A 14 12.11 8.60 2.71
N VAL A 15 11.71 7.35 2.57
CA VAL A 15 10.50 6.79 3.17
C VAL A 15 10.61 6.68 4.69
N ALA A 16 11.74 6.20 5.21
CA ALA A 16 11.96 6.11 6.65
C ALA A 16 11.93 7.50 7.31
N LEU A 17 12.62 8.46 6.70
CA LEU A 17 12.66 9.84 7.18
C LEU A 17 11.28 10.54 7.13
N THR A 18 10.47 10.28 6.10
CA THR A 18 9.06 10.73 6.09
C THR A 18 8.26 10.10 7.21
N GLY A 19 8.47 8.81 7.51
CA GLY A 19 7.82 8.13 8.64
C GLY A 19 8.25 8.67 10.01
N GLU A 20 9.45 9.22 10.12
CA GLU A 20 9.96 9.95 11.29
C GLU A 20 9.41 11.38 11.41
N GLY A 21 8.57 11.83 10.47
CA GLY A 21 7.95 13.15 10.49
C GLY A 21 8.77 14.29 9.86
N LYS A 22 9.88 13.98 9.18
CA LYS A 22 10.69 14.99 8.49
C LYS A 22 9.99 15.52 7.24
N SER A 23 10.13 16.81 6.99
CA SER A 23 9.64 17.48 5.79
C SER A 23 10.46 17.08 4.55
N PRO A 24 9.88 17.16 3.34
CA PRO A 24 10.61 16.90 2.10
C PRO A 24 11.87 17.74 1.91
N GLN A 25 11.89 18.97 2.44
CA GLN A 25 13.03 19.89 2.42
C GLN A 25 14.18 19.34 3.29
N GLU A 26 13.88 18.93 4.53
CA GLU A 26 14.89 18.34 5.42
C GLU A 26 15.44 17.02 4.86
N ILE A 27 14.59 16.21 4.21
CA ILE A 27 15.01 14.96 3.56
C ILE A 27 15.94 15.23 2.38
N ALA A 28 15.67 16.27 1.60
CA ALA A 28 16.50 16.70 0.47
C ALA A 28 17.91 17.10 0.94
N GLU A 29 17.99 17.87 2.02
CA GLU A 29 19.25 18.26 2.66
C GLU A 29 20.01 17.06 3.23
N LEU A 30 19.30 16.13 3.88
CA LEU A 30 19.91 14.93 4.48
C LEU A 30 20.43 13.92 3.46
N LEU A 31 19.78 13.81 2.30
CA LEU A 31 20.14 12.88 1.23
C LEU A 31 20.97 13.50 0.11
N ASP A 32 21.22 14.81 0.17
CA ASP A 32 21.92 15.60 -0.84
C ASP A 32 21.27 15.43 -2.24
N VAL A 33 19.96 15.64 -2.30
CA VAL A 33 19.15 15.55 -3.52
C VAL A 33 18.16 16.70 -3.59
N SER A 34 17.60 16.97 -4.77
CA SER A 34 16.56 18.00 -4.90
C SER A 34 15.25 17.55 -4.23
N VAL A 35 14.45 18.51 -3.76
CA VAL A 35 13.09 18.24 -3.21
C VAL A 35 12.23 17.47 -4.23
N ASN A 36 12.36 17.80 -5.52
CA ASN A 36 11.69 17.07 -6.61
C ASN A 36 12.13 15.60 -6.67
N ALA A 37 13.41 15.32 -6.45
CA ALA A 37 13.91 13.95 -6.37
C ALA A 37 13.34 13.20 -5.16
N VAL A 38 13.18 13.86 -4.01
CA VAL A 38 12.53 13.27 -2.82
C VAL A 38 11.08 12.87 -3.13
N SER A 39 10.30 13.76 -3.75
CA SER A 39 8.92 13.46 -4.17
C SER A 39 8.86 12.27 -5.13
N GLY A 40 9.79 12.19 -6.08
CA GLY A 40 9.92 11.07 -7.01
C GLY A 40 10.27 9.75 -6.31
N LEU A 41 11.18 9.77 -5.34
CA LEU A 41 11.58 8.60 -4.56
C LEU A 41 10.42 8.05 -3.71
N ILE A 42 9.68 8.93 -3.03
CA ILE A 42 8.49 8.54 -2.25
C ILE A 42 7.43 7.94 -3.18
N SER A 43 7.18 8.58 -4.33
CA SER A 43 6.17 8.13 -5.30
C SER A 43 6.55 6.80 -5.97
N ALA A 44 7.84 6.58 -6.26
CA ALA A 44 8.34 5.34 -6.87
C ALA A 44 8.12 4.09 -5.98
N ARG A 45 8.02 4.25 -4.66
CA ARG A 45 7.60 3.15 -3.77
C ARG A 45 6.14 2.78 -4.00
N ASN A 46 5.27 3.78 -4.17
CA ASN A 46 3.84 3.56 -4.36
C ASN A 46 3.52 2.87 -5.69
N THR A 47 4.37 3.03 -6.72
CA THR A 47 4.21 2.33 -8.00
C THR A 47 4.81 0.93 -8.02
N ARG A 48 5.76 0.61 -7.13
CA ARG A 48 6.38 -0.73 -7.02
C ARG A 48 5.69 -1.68 -6.05
N ARG A 49 4.77 -1.20 -5.21
CA ARG A 49 3.81 -2.12 -4.61
C ARG A 49 2.95 -2.66 -5.74
N PRO A 50 2.82 -3.99 -5.93
CA PRO A 50 1.73 -4.50 -6.76
C PRO A 50 0.48 -3.79 -6.26
N LYS A 51 -0.29 -3.16 -7.16
CA LYS A 51 -1.57 -2.57 -6.77
C LYS A 51 -2.30 -3.71 -6.04
N GLU A 52 -2.49 -3.59 -4.73
CA GLU A 52 -3.12 -4.63 -3.92
C GLU A 52 -4.49 -5.04 -4.50
N ARG A 53 -5.07 -4.14 -5.32
CA ARG A 53 -6.27 -4.33 -6.14
C ARG A 53 -6.23 -5.54 -7.09
N ASP A 54 -5.05 -6.00 -7.54
CA ASP A 54 -4.94 -7.08 -8.52
C ASP A 54 -4.76 -8.48 -7.88
N LEU A 55 -4.52 -8.57 -6.57
CA LEU A 55 -4.17 -9.84 -5.92
C LEU A 55 -5.35 -10.73 -5.55
N LEU A 56 -6.58 -10.20 -5.59
CA LEU A 56 -7.80 -10.96 -5.28
C LEU A 56 -8.48 -11.44 -6.56
N ALA A 57 -8.03 -12.59 -7.07
CA ALA A 57 -8.78 -13.36 -8.05
C ALA A 57 -9.87 -14.14 -7.32
N LEU A 58 -11.12 -13.70 -7.47
CA LEU A 58 -12.28 -14.40 -6.92
C LEU A 58 -12.77 -15.44 -7.96
N PRO A 59 -13.11 -16.66 -7.53
CA PRO A 59 -13.88 -17.59 -8.34
C PRO A 59 -15.18 -16.97 -8.88
N SER A 60 -15.68 -17.48 -10.01
CA SER A 60 -16.85 -16.91 -10.69
C SER A 60 -18.12 -17.00 -9.86
N ASP A 61 -18.32 -18.14 -9.19
CA ASP A 61 -19.42 -18.41 -8.25
C ASP A 61 -19.41 -17.43 -7.06
N VAL A 62 -18.24 -17.18 -6.47
CA VAL A 62 -18.08 -16.21 -5.38
C VAL A 62 -18.39 -14.79 -5.86
N SER A 63 -17.95 -14.44 -7.06
CA SER A 63 -18.21 -13.13 -7.66
C SER A 63 -19.71 -12.91 -7.94
N GLU A 64 -20.40 -13.94 -8.41
CA GLU A 64 -21.85 -13.91 -8.61
C GLU A 64 -22.61 -13.76 -7.30
N ALA A 65 -22.20 -14.48 -6.26
CA ALA A 65 -22.80 -14.38 -4.93
C ALA A 65 -22.63 -13.00 -4.29
N LEU A 66 -21.48 -12.35 -4.51
CA LEU A 66 -21.17 -11.03 -3.96
C LEU A 66 -21.78 -9.87 -4.74
N ARG A 67 -22.05 -10.05 -6.04
CA ARG A 67 -22.60 -9.01 -6.94
C ARG A 67 -23.86 -8.30 -6.40
N PRO A 68 -24.91 -8.98 -5.90
CA PRO A 68 -26.10 -8.29 -5.39
C PRO A 68 -25.81 -7.45 -4.15
N ILE A 69 -24.90 -7.91 -3.28
CA ILE A 69 -24.51 -7.21 -2.06
C ILE A 69 -23.67 -5.98 -2.40
N ALA A 70 -22.72 -6.11 -3.31
CA ALA A 70 -21.87 -5.03 -3.78
C ALA A 70 -22.70 -3.93 -4.47
N THR A 71 -23.65 -4.33 -5.31
CA THR A 71 -24.59 -3.42 -5.99
C THR A 71 -25.46 -2.65 -4.99
N LYS A 72 -25.99 -3.32 -3.96
CA LYS A 72 -26.79 -2.69 -2.91
C LYS A 72 -26.01 -1.65 -2.10
N GLN A 73 -24.69 -1.81 -1.99
CA GLN A 73 -23.81 -0.95 -1.24
C GLN A 73 -23.05 0.07 -2.11
N SER A 74 -23.28 0.08 -3.43
CA SER A 74 -22.56 0.92 -4.40
C SER A 74 -21.04 0.83 -4.29
N ILE A 75 -20.51 -0.37 -4.05
CA ILE A 75 -19.08 -0.66 -3.97
C ILE A 75 -18.67 -1.72 -4.98
N GLU A 76 -17.38 -1.76 -5.32
CA GLU A 76 -16.83 -2.80 -6.18
C GLU A 76 -16.83 -4.17 -5.48
N ILE A 77 -17.09 -5.25 -6.22
CA ILE A 77 -17.10 -6.62 -5.68
C ILE A 77 -15.77 -6.95 -4.98
N ARG A 78 -14.65 -6.49 -5.54
CA ARG A 78 -13.32 -6.66 -4.93
C ARG A 78 -13.18 -5.91 -3.61
N GLU A 79 -13.73 -4.71 -3.50
CA GLU A 79 -13.69 -3.92 -2.26
C GLU A 79 -14.52 -4.58 -1.17
N LEU A 80 -15.69 -5.10 -1.52
CA LEU A 80 -16.53 -5.89 -0.62
C LEU A 80 -15.79 -7.14 -0.13
N ALA A 81 -15.16 -7.89 -1.02
CA ALA A 81 -14.41 -9.10 -0.65
C ALA A 81 -13.25 -8.79 0.32
N VAL A 82 -12.49 -7.71 0.07
CA VAL A 82 -11.44 -7.24 0.99
C VAL A 82 -12.03 -6.85 2.35
N ALA A 83 -13.16 -6.15 2.37
CA ALA A 83 -13.81 -5.73 3.62
C ALA A 83 -14.27 -6.94 4.45
N LEU A 84 -14.85 -7.95 3.80
CA LEU A 84 -15.26 -9.21 4.44
C LEU A 84 -14.05 -9.95 5.00
N LEU A 85 -13.00 -10.15 4.20
CA LEU A 85 -11.76 -10.80 4.66
C LEU A 85 -11.14 -10.08 5.86
N ARG A 86 -11.06 -8.75 5.81
CA ARG A 86 -10.55 -7.94 6.93
C ARG A 86 -11.40 -8.11 8.19
N LYS A 87 -12.71 -8.16 8.05
CA LYS A 87 -13.63 -8.40 9.17
C LYS A 87 -13.41 -9.78 9.77
N THR A 88 -13.39 -10.83 8.95
CA THR A 88 -13.15 -12.22 9.39
C THR A 88 -11.82 -12.39 10.11
N ILE A 89 -10.74 -11.79 9.59
CA ILE A 89 -9.41 -11.84 10.23
C ILE A 89 -9.43 -11.17 11.62
N ARG A 90 -10.09 -10.00 11.75
CA ARG A 90 -10.19 -9.30 13.04
C ARG A 90 -11.01 -10.07 14.07
N GLU A 91 -12.03 -10.78 13.61
CA GLU A 91 -12.92 -11.58 14.46
C GLU A 91 -12.34 -12.97 14.79
N GLY A 92 -11.12 -13.30 14.32
CA GLY A 92 -10.48 -14.59 14.57
C GLY A 92 -11.16 -15.76 13.86
N GLY A 93 -11.94 -15.49 12.81
CA GLY A 93 -12.82 -16.45 12.16
C GLY A 93 -12.13 -17.47 11.24
N PHE A 94 -10.80 -17.49 11.17
CA PHE A 94 -10.07 -18.54 10.46
C PHE A 94 -9.92 -19.74 11.39
N HIS A 95 -10.84 -20.70 11.28
CA HIS A 95 -10.65 -22.04 11.82
C HIS A 95 -10.18 -22.92 10.66
N ASP A 96 -8.99 -23.53 10.81
CA ASP A 96 -8.52 -24.59 9.92
C ASP A 96 -9.56 -25.71 9.90
N ALA A 97 -10.01 -26.07 8.70
CA ALA A 97 -10.82 -27.26 8.44
C ALA A 97 -9.95 -28.31 7.76
#